data_AF-A0A1Y0CGA7-F1
#
_entry.id   AF-A0A1Y0CGA7-F1
#
_cell.length_a   1.000
_cell.length_b   1.000
_cell.length_c   1.000
_cell.angle_alpha   90.00
_cell.angle_beta   90.00
_cell.angle_gamma   90.00
#
_symmetry.space_group_name_H-M   'P 1'
#
loop_
_entity.id
_entity.type
_entity.pdbx_description
1 polymer ?
#
loop_
_entity_poly.entity_id
_entity_poly.type
_entity_poly.pdbx_seq_one_letter_code
_entity_poly.pdbx_strand_id
1 'polypeptide(L)'
;MNPFDYNPPDSRQAAPASDEVYVAAVKPHAAVSPSDRQPLARVRYTNGKTFVGHHLLRHIDLHRETGRPVDYWLAIDRLARQVVSQIDTLVSQRTIRQVVCFSELRYQIDADTGWSPEVDALPTEDWAAVQWRVTDILRTG
;
A
#
# COMPACT_ATOMS: atom_id res chain seq x y z
N MET A 1 9.87 55.75 0.95
CA MET A 1 9.81 54.35 1.40
C MET A 1 9.43 53.50 0.19
N ASN A 2 10.24 52.50 -0.14
CA ASN A 2 10.03 51.63 -1.31
C ASN A 2 9.26 50.38 -0.86
N PRO A 3 8.21 49.93 -1.56
CA PRO A 3 7.35 48.81 -1.16
C PRO A 3 7.96 47.41 -1.46
N PHE A 4 9.28 47.33 -1.70
CA PHE A 4 9.97 46.11 -2.14
C PHE A 4 10.97 45.54 -1.11
N ASP A 5 10.99 46.06 0.12
CA ASP A 5 11.77 45.44 1.22
C ASP A 5 11.03 44.23 1.82
N TYR A 6 10.70 43.25 0.97
CA TYR A 6 10.36 41.91 1.44
C TYR A 6 11.66 41.14 1.64
N ASN A 7 12.14 41.10 2.88
CA ASN A 7 13.10 40.08 3.29
C ASN A 7 12.41 38.72 3.20
N PRO A 8 12.81 37.81 2.30
CA PRO A 8 12.27 36.47 2.33
C PRO A 8 12.61 35.84 3.69
N PRO A 9 11.68 35.13 4.34
CA PRO A 9 12.09 34.27 5.45
C PRO A 9 13.16 33.32 4.91
N ASP A 10 14.25 33.22 5.66
CA ASP A 10 15.41 32.35 5.44
C ASP A 10 15.03 31.14 4.58
N SER A 11 15.59 31.05 3.36
CA SER A 11 15.44 29.91 2.44
C SER A 11 16.17 28.65 2.95
N ARG A 12 16.20 28.48 4.28
CA ARG A 12 16.66 27.31 5.03
C ARG A 12 15.54 26.65 5.82
N GLN A 13 14.27 26.94 5.51
CA GLN A 13 13.27 25.87 5.61
C GLN A 13 13.58 24.89 4.47
N ALA A 14 14.59 24.06 4.70
CA ALA A 14 14.69 22.79 4.04
C ALA A 14 13.31 22.16 4.18
N ALA A 15 12.60 22.01 3.05
CA ALA A 15 11.59 20.96 2.97
C ALA A 15 12.28 19.72 3.55
N PRO A 16 11.67 18.99 4.50
CA PRO A 16 12.24 17.70 4.83
C PRO A 16 12.25 16.94 3.50
N ALA A 17 13.45 16.70 2.96
CA ALA A 17 13.67 15.56 2.10
C ALA A 17 13.39 14.38 3.03
N SER A 18 12.12 14.02 3.16
CA SER A 18 11.74 12.77 3.80
C SER A 18 12.21 11.70 2.81
N ASP A 19 13.49 11.35 2.92
CA ASP A 19 14.05 10.06 2.51
C ASP A 19 13.56 8.96 3.46
N GLU A 20 12.47 9.19 4.20
CA GLU A 20 11.91 8.24 5.13
C GLU A 20 11.20 7.16 4.32
N VAL A 21 11.74 5.95 4.41
CA VAL A 21 11.26 4.78 3.69
C VAL A 21 10.26 4.06 4.56
N TYR A 22 9.01 3.95 4.08
CA TYR A 22 7.91 3.31 4.78
C TYR A 22 7.56 1.97 4.14
N VAL A 23 7.01 1.06 4.93
CA VAL A 23 6.43 -0.19 4.44
C VAL A 23 5.07 0.11 3.79
N ALA A 24 4.99 -0.10 2.47
CA ALA A 24 3.78 0.13 1.70
C ALA A 24 2.82 -1.06 1.74
N ALA A 25 3.35 -2.27 1.59
CA ALA A 25 2.58 -3.50 1.58
C ALA A 25 3.48 -4.70 1.84
N VAL A 26 2.87 -5.78 2.33
CA VAL A 26 3.54 -7.08 2.49
C VAL A 26 2.73 -8.14 1.75
N LYS A 27 3.39 -8.89 0.85
CA LYS A 27 2.86 -10.14 0.28
C LYS A 27 3.34 -11.28 1.18
N PRO A 28 2.50 -11.87 2.04
CA PRO A 28 2.97 -12.80 3.07
C PRO A 28 3.56 -14.08 2.48
N HIS A 29 3.03 -14.57 1.36
CA HIS A 29 3.47 -15.79 0.70
C HIS A 29 4.02 -15.45 -0.68
N ALA A 30 5.21 -14.85 -0.71
CA ALA A 30 5.85 -14.42 -1.96
C ALA A 30 6.77 -15.48 -2.56
N ALA A 31 7.49 -16.21 -1.72
CA ALA A 31 8.42 -17.26 -2.11
C ALA A 31 8.57 -18.30 -1.00
N VAL A 32 9.33 -19.35 -1.29
CA VAL A 32 9.76 -20.34 -0.29
C VAL A 32 11.28 -20.29 -0.21
N SER A 33 11.81 -20.19 1.01
CA SER A 33 13.24 -20.15 1.27
C SER A 33 13.92 -21.44 0.79
N PRO A 34 14.98 -21.38 -0.03
CA PRO A 34 15.63 -22.58 -0.55
C PRO A 34 16.41 -23.34 0.54
N SER A 35 16.80 -22.68 1.63
CA SER A 35 17.61 -23.29 2.68
C SER A 35 16.80 -24.13 3.67
N ASP A 36 15.61 -23.69 4.03
CA ASP A 36 14.79 -24.31 5.09
C ASP A 36 13.32 -24.51 4.71
N ARG A 37 12.95 -24.21 3.45
CA ARG A 37 11.59 -24.37 2.91
C ARG A 37 10.51 -23.61 3.65
N GLN A 38 10.88 -22.59 4.44
CA GLN A 38 9.91 -21.73 5.11
C GLN A 38 9.34 -20.66 4.15
N PRO A 39 8.08 -20.22 4.35
CA PRO A 39 7.50 -19.16 3.55
C PRO A 39 8.23 -17.83 3.77
N LEU A 40 8.44 -17.10 2.68
CA LEU A 40 9.01 -15.76 2.67
C LEU A 40 7.94 -14.74 2.30
N ALA A 41 7.89 -13.66 3.07
CA ALA A 41 7.10 -12.49 2.79
C ALA A 41 7.88 -11.48 1.96
N ARG A 42 7.25 -10.87 0.96
CA ARG A 42 7.83 -9.75 0.22
C ARG A 42 7.32 -8.44 0.81
N VAL A 43 8.21 -7.68 1.43
CA VAL A 43 7.94 -6.34 1.93
C VAL A 43 8.26 -5.33 0.84
N ARG A 44 7.30 -4.46 0.53
CA ARG A 44 7.44 -3.39 -0.45
C ARG A 44 7.59 -2.07 0.28
N TYR A 45 8.52 -1.24 -0.18
CA TYR A 45 8.83 0.04 0.43
C TYR A 45 8.48 1.23 -0.49
N THR A 46 8.11 2.35 0.13
CA THR A 46 7.74 3.61 -0.54
C THR A 46 8.30 4.80 0.24
N ASN A 47 8.59 5.91 -0.45
CA ASN A 47 8.90 7.21 0.17
C ASN A 47 7.65 8.11 0.25
N GLY A 48 6.47 7.49 0.32
CA GLY A 48 5.15 8.15 0.26
C GLY A 48 4.72 8.61 -1.14
N LYS A 49 5.62 8.65 -2.14
CA LYS A 49 5.32 9.09 -3.51
C LYS A 49 5.59 8.01 -4.55
N THR A 50 6.68 7.28 -4.39
CA THR A 50 7.21 6.35 -5.38
C THR A 50 7.65 5.04 -4.73
N PHE A 51 7.59 3.96 -5.51
CA PHE A 51 8.20 2.70 -5.13
C PHE A 51 9.71 2.86 -4.97
N VAL A 52 10.24 2.43 -3.83
CA VAL A 52 11.68 2.48 -3.53
C VAL A 52 12.33 1.12 -3.81
N GLY A 53 11.70 0.04 -3.36
CA GLY A 53 12.28 -1.30 -3.45
C GLY A 53 11.43 -2.36 -2.75
N HIS A 54 11.92 -3.60 -2.78
CA HIS A 54 11.32 -4.69 -2.02
C HIS A 54 12.37 -5.62 -1.44
N HIS A 55 12.04 -6.27 -0.32
CA HIS A 55 12.86 -7.30 0.32
C HIS A 55 12.05 -8.57 0.56
N LEU A 56 12.70 -9.74 0.45
CA LEU A 56 12.16 -11.01 0.88
C LEU A 56 12.63 -11.31 2.30
N LEU A 57 11.70 -11.52 3.20
CA LEU A 57 11.95 -11.73 4.63
C LEU A 57 11.23 -12.98 5.11
N ARG A 58 11.77 -13.61 6.15
CA ARG A 58 11.05 -14.66 6.86
C ARG A 58 9.92 -14.04 7.67
N HIS A 59 8.87 -14.80 7.92
CA HIS A 59 7.76 -14.32 8.76
C HIS A 59 8.21 -13.92 10.17
N ILE A 60 9.21 -14.61 10.72
CA ILE A 60 9.79 -14.30 12.03
C ILE A 60 10.47 -12.92 12.10
N ASP A 61 10.94 -12.41 10.96
CA ASP A 61 11.67 -11.13 10.88
C ASP A 61 10.74 -9.94 10.59
N LEU A 62 9.48 -10.19 10.21
CA LEU A 62 8.54 -9.13 9.82
C LEU A 62 8.29 -8.13 10.94
N HIS A 63 8.11 -8.59 12.18
CA HIS A 63 7.84 -7.67 13.29
C HIS A 63 9.00 -6.69 13.52
N ARG A 64 10.23 -7.19 13.41
CA ARG A 64 11.43 -6.37 13.56
C ARG A 64 11.56 -5.34 12.43
N GLU A 65 11.26 -5.73 11.19
CA GLU A 65 11.45 -4.87 10.03
C GLU A 65 10.32 -3.85 9.85
N THR A 66 9.07 -4.28 10.05
CA THR A 66 7.89 -3.47 9.72
C THR A 66 7.20 -2.88 10.95
N GLY A 67 7.67 -3.21 12.16
CA GLY A 67 6.99 -2.88 13.41
C GLY A 67 5.65 -3.61 13.64
N ARG A 68 5.26 -4.53 12.74
CA ARG A 68 3.96 -5.22 12.76
C ARG A 68 4.14 -6.74 12.61
N PRO A 69 3.42 -7.56 13.39
CA PRO A 69 3.55 -9.02 13.32
C PRO A 69 3.03 -9.58 12.00
N VAL A 70 3.36 -10.84 11.71
CA VAL A 70 2.89 -11.54 10.50
C VAL A 70 1.36 -11.59 10.40
N ASP A 71 0.65 -11.78 11.51
CA ASP A 71 -0.81 -11.88 11.55
C ASP A 71 -1.49 -10.59 11.07
N TYR A 72 -0.89 -9.43 11.37
CA TYR A 72 -1.36 -8.15 10.85
C TYR A 72 -1.28 -8.12 9.32
N TRP A 73 -0.15 -8.52 8.74
CA TRP A 73 0.03 -8.54 7.29
C TRP A 73 -0.82 -9.60 6.59
N LEU A 74 -1.10 -10.72 7.25
CA LEU A 74 -2.06 -11.72 6.78
C LEU A 74 -3.48 -11.15 6.73
N ALA A 75 -3.88 -10.35 7.73
CA ALA A 75 -5.16 -9.66 7.72
C ALA A 75 -5.24 -8.66 6.54
N ILE A 76 -4.22 -7.84 6.32
CA ILE A 76 -4.15 -6.92 5.17
C ILE A 76 -4.23 -7.68 3.83
N ASP A 77 -3.52 -8.80 3.66
CA ASP A 77 -3.59 -9.59 2.42
C ASP A 77 -4.98 -10.19 2.20
N ARG A 78 -5.66 -10.67 3.26
CA ARG A 78 -7.04 -11.16 3.19
C ARG A 78 -8.00 -10.07 2.74
N LEU A 79 -7.93 -8.88 3.35
CA LEU A 79 -8.80 -7.75 3.03
C LEU A 79 -8.56 -7.26 1.60
N ALA A 80 -7.30 -7.18 1.17
CA ALA A 80 -6.98 -6.84 -0.21
C ALA A 80 -7.56 -7.82 -1.22
N ARG A 81 -7.56 -9.13 -0.92
CA ARG A 81 -8.21 -10.14 -1.80
C ARG A 81 -9.72 -10.00 -1.83
N GLN A 82 -10.35 -9.62 -0.71
CA GLN A 82 -11.79 -9.34 -0.69
C GLN A 82 -12.12 -8.15 -1.61
N VAL A 83 -11.34 -7.06 -1.51
CA VAL A 83 -11.50 -5.89 -2.39
C VAL A 83 -11.31 -6.27 -3.86
N VAL A 84 -10.26 -7.03 -4.20
CA VAL A 84 -10.04 -7.52 -5.58
C VAL A 84 -11.23 -8.36 -6.07
N SER A 85 -11.73 -9.28 -5.25
CA SER A 85 -12.91 -10.08 -5.61
C SER A 85 -14.16 -9.23 -5.85
N GLN A 86 -14.33 -8.12 -5.12
CA GLN A 86 -15.43 -7.18 -5.35
C GLN A 86 -15.21 -6.38 -6.64
N ILE A 87 -13.98 -5.92 -6.92
CA ILE A 87 -13.62 -5.29 -8.19
C ILE A 87 -13.93 -6.23 -9.35
N ASP A 88 -13.53 -7.49 -9.28
CA ASP A 88 -13.80 -8.50 -10.32
C ASP A 88 -15.31 -8.70 -10.52
N THR A 89 -16.09 -8.68 -9.43
CA THR A 89 -17.55 -8.74 -9.49
C THR A 89 -18.11 -7.53 -10.24
N LEU A 90 -17.68 -6.31 -9.90
CA LEU A 90 -18.12 -5.08 -10.56
C LEU A 90 -17.74 -5.06 -12.05
N VAL A 91 -16.56 -5.55 -12.40
CA VAL A 91 -16.12 -5.71 -13.80
C VAL A 91 -17.01 -6.71 -14.52
N SER A 92 -17.26 -7.89 -13.93
CA SER A 92 -18.09 -8.93 -14.53
C SER A 92 -19.53 -8.47 -14.81
N GLN A 93 -20.06 -7.62 -13.93
CA GLN A 93 -21.38 -6.98 -14.06
C GLN A 93 -21.39 -5.78 -15.01
N ARG A 94 -20.22 -5.39 -15.55
CA ARG A 94 -20.02 -4.20 -16.40
C ARG A 94 -20.35 -2.87 -15.72
N THR A 95 -20.34 -2.85 -14.38
CA THR A 95 -20.49 -1.63 -13.59
C THR A 95 -19.26 -0.74 -13.73
N ILE A 96 -18.07 -1.35 -13.78
CA ILE A 96 -16.80 -0.68 -14.06
C ILE A 96 -16.04 -1.40 -15.18
N ARG A 97 -15.10 -0.70 -15.79
CA ARG A 97 -14.07 -1.24 -16.69
C ARG A 97 -12.94 -1.88 -15.88
N GLN A 98 -12.22 -2.80 -16.50
CA GLN A 98 -11.01 -3.40 -15.95
C GLN A 98 -10.03 -2.31 -15.50
N VAL A 99 -9.47 -2.48 -14.30
CA VAL A 99 -8.42 -1.63 -13.73
C VAL A 99 -7.16 -2.44 -13.49
N VAL A 100 -6.00 -1.80 -13.58
CA VAL A 100 -4.68 -2.40 -13.28
C VAL A 100 -4.06 -1.83 -12.00
N CYS A 101 -4.61 -0.74 -11.48
CA CYS A 101 -4.21 -0.13 -10.21
C CYS A 101 -5.44 0.29 -9.40
N PHE A 102 -5.35 0.22 -8.06
CA PHE A 102 -6.47 0.65 -7.20
C PHE A 102 -6.87 2.11 -7.45
N SER A 103 -5.89 3.00 -7.65
CA SER A 103 -6.12 4.43 -7.90
C SER A 103 -6.95 4.74 -9.15
N GLU A 104 -7.14 3.78 -10.05
CA GLU A 104 -7.96 3.97 -11.26
C GLU A 104 -9.46 3.87 -10.95
N LEU A 105 -9.84 3.27 -9.83
CA LEU A 105 -11.25 3.14 -9.43
C LEU A 105 -11.94 4.50 -9.26
N ARG A 106 -11.21 5.52 -8.78
CA ARG A 106 -11.72 6.88 -8.58
C ARG A 106 -12.32 7.54 -9.84
N TYR A 107 -11.99 7.02 -11.02
CA TYR A 107 -12.53 7.52 -12.29
C TYR A 107 -13.87 6.88 -12.66
N GLN A 108 -14.33 5.89 -11.89
CA GLN A 108 -15.49 5.07 -12.21
C GLN A 108 -16.47 4.95 -11.04
N ILE A 109 -15.94 4.85 -9.82
CA ILE A 109 -16.69 4.76 -8.57
C ILE A 109 -15.99 5.59 -7.49
N ASP A 110 -16.71 5.90 -6.42
CA ASP A 110 -16.06 6.31 -5.18
C ASP A 110 -15.25 5.12 -4.65
N ALA A 111 -13.93 5.29 -4.56
CA ALA A 111 -13.02 4.23 -4.15
C ALA A 111 -12.85 4.14 -2.63
N ASP A 112 -13.38 5.09 -1.87
CA ASP A 112 -13.27 5.15 -0.41
C ASP A 112 -14.51 4.63 0.32
N THR A 113 -15.55 4.21 -0.41
CA THR A 113 -16.81 3.72 0.17
C THR A 113 -17.37 2.51 -0.58
N GLY A 114 -18.21 1.73 0.11
CA GLY A 114 -18.95 0.62 -0.50
C GLY A 114 -18.20 -0.71 -0.54
N TRP A 115 -17.12 -0.84 0.25
CA TRP A 115 -16.44 -2.11 0.44
C TRP A 115 -17.13 -2.94 1.53
N SER A 116 -16.52 -4.05 1.97
CA SER A 116 -17.06 -4.79 3.11
C SER A 116 -17.01 -3.92 4.38
N PRO A 117 -17.92 -4.12 5.37
CA PRO A 117 -17.90 -3.35 6.62
C PRO A 117 -16.56 -3.42 7.36
N GLU A 118 -15.82 -4.51 7.20
CA GLU A 118 -14.50 -4.68 7.78
C GLU A 118 -13.45 -3.79 7.10
N VAL A 119 -13.56 -3.58 5.77
CA VAL A 119 -12.68 -2.68 5.01
C VAL A 119 -13.04 -1.21 5.27
N ASP A 120 -14.33 -0.89 5.26
CA ASP A 120 -14.81 0.48 5.49
C ASP A 120 -14.50 0.99 6.91
N ALA A 121 -14.30 0.08 7.88
CA ALA A 121 -13.95 0.42 9.26
C ALA A 121 -12.43 0.57 9.49
N LEU A 122 -11.59 0.38 8.46
CA LEU A 122 -10.14 0.42 8.63
C LEU A 122 -9.62 1.83 8.96
N PRO A 123 -8.64 1.95 9.87
CA PRO A 123 -7.85 3.16 10.01
C PRO A 123 -7.16 3.53 8.69
N THR A 124 -6.86 4.81 8.50
CA THR A 124 -6.22 5.33 7.27
C THR A 124 -4.91 4.62 6.91
N GLU A 125 -4.09 4.28 7.91
CA GLU A 125 -2.82 3.56 7.72
C GLU A 125 -3.06 2.16 7.14
N ASP A 126 -3.99 1.40 7.74
CA ASP A 126 -4.32 0.05 7.32
C ASP A 126 -5.01 0.05 5.94
N TRP A 127 -5.87 1.05 5.70
CA TRP A 127 -6.52 1.23 4.40
C TRP A 127 -5.48 1.49 3.30
N ALA A 128 -4.50 2.36 3.54
CA ALA A 128 -3.42 2.61 2.59
C ALA A 128 -2.63 1.33 2.28
N ALA A 129 -2.35 0.51 3.30
CA ALA A 129 -1.68 -0.79 3.10
C ALA A 129 -2.52 -1.76 2.25
N VAL A 130 -3.85 -1.78 2.46
CA VAL A 130 -4.78 -2.56 1.62
C VAL A 130 -4.76 -2.05 0.17
N GLN A 131 -4.85 -0.75 -0.08
CA GLN A 131 -4.83 -0.19 -1.45
C GLN A 131 -3.54 -0.55 -2.22
N TRP A 132 -2.39 -0.47 -1.56
CA TRP A 132 -1.12 -0.91 -2.14
C TRP A 132 -1.12 -2.40 -2.44
N ARG A 133 -1.66 -3.22 -1.52
CA ARG A 133 -1.73 -4.66 -1.71
C ARG A 133 -2.70 -5.07 -2.82
N VAL A 134 -3.84 -4.40 -2.95
CA VAL A 134 -4.78 -4.57 -4.07
C VAL A 134 -4.08 -4.28 -5.39
N THR A 135 -3.37 -3.15 -5.47
CA THR A 135 -2.59 -2.78 -6.67
C THR A 135 -1.55 -3.84 -7.02
N ASP A 136 -0.86 -4.39 -6.02
CA ASP A 136 0.07 -5.51 -6.23
C ASP A 136 -0.63 -6.74 -6.80
N ILE A 137 -1.81 -7.09 -6.30
CA ILE A 137 -2.59 -8.25 -6.78
C ILE A 137 -3.05 -8.00 -8.22
N LEU A 138 -3.66 -6.84 -8.53
CA LEU A 138 -4.15 -6.52 -9.87
C LEU A 138 -3.05 -6.52 -10.94
N ARG A 139 -1.81 -6.14 -10.58
CA ARG A 139 -0.67 -6.13 -11.50
C ARG A 139 0.01 -7.48 -11.69
N THR A 140 -0.19 -8.42 -10.76
CA THR A 140 0.50 -9.72 -10.78
C THR A 140 -0.45 -10.91 -10.88
N GLY A 141 -1.76 -10.65 -10.95
CA GLY A 141 -2.81 -11.61 -11.22
C GLY A 141 -2.79 -12.10 -12.65
#